data_AF-X8J4S2-F1
#
_entry.id   AF-X8J4S2-F1
#
_cell.length_a   1.000
_cell.length_b   1.000
_cell.length_c   1.000
_cell.angle_alpha   90.00
_cell.angle_beta   90.00
_cell.angle_gamma   90.00
#
_symmetry.space_group_name_H-M   'P 1'
#
loop_
_entity.id
_entity.type
_entity.pdbx_description
1 polymer ?
#
loop_
_entity_poly.entity_id
_entity_poly.type
_entity_poly.pdbx_seq_one_letter_code
_entity_poly.pdbx_strand_id
1 'polypeptide(L)'
;MASSQTFDAACYGSPLPTIPPANDTRSIPWGTPGVKLANGTNCCNSIEEVRTRIGAIDAQILKLLGQRQVILFYCAYVEAGRFKSNRTLVFNQAANDVVVQRALNSSQSNHIPETITVEVYNKILKTMLAFEYCSVSLRLEYNPRMERSLIQYVFVPLLVRLLSF
;
A
#
# COMPACT_ATOMS: atom_id res chain seq x y z
N MET A 1 -21.02 -14.76 -31.28
CA MET A 1 -21.25 -14.80 -29.82
C MET A 1 -19.89 -14.78 -29.14
N ALA A 2 -19.44 -13.62 -28.66
CA ALA A 2 -18.15 -13.48 -27.98
C ALA A 2 -18.35 -13.63 -26.47
N SER A 3 -17.53 -14.47 -25.83
CA SER A 3 -17.62 -14.82 -24.42
C SER A 3 -17.23 -13.63 -23.53
N SER A 4 -18.21 -13.04 -22.84
CA SER A 4 -17.98 -12.01 -21.81
C SER A 4 -17.27 -12.55 -20.55
N GLN A 5 -17.11 -13.87 -20.42
CA GLN A 5 -16.64 -14.52 -19.19
C GLN A 5 -15.13 -14.41 -18.92
N THR A 6 -14.32 -13.84 -19.82
CA THR A 6 -12.86 -13.77 -19.65
C THR A 6 -12.37 -12.52 -18.92
N PHE A 7 -13.15 -11.43 -18.92
CA PHE A 7 -12.72 -10.16 -18.29
C PHE A 7 -13.01 -10.15 -16.79
N ASP A 8 -14.17 -10.68 -16.39
CA ASP A 8 -14.64 -10.64 -14.99
C ASP A 8 -13.76 -11.47 -14.05
N ALA A 9 -13.34 -12.65 -14.51
CA ALA A 9 -12.45 -13.51 -13.74
C ALA A 9 -11.06 -12.89 -13.52
N ALA A 10 -10.57 -12.10 -14.48
CA ALA A 10 -9.29 -11.39 -14.36
C ALA A 10 -9.36 -10.23 -13.34
N CYS A 11 -10.51 -9.57 -13.23
CA CYS A 11 -10.69 -8.43 -12.33
C CYS A 11 -11.03 -8.83 -10.89
N TYR A 12 -11.87 -9.86 -10.71
CA TYR A 12 -12.44 -10.20 -9.40
C TYR A 12 -11.89 -11.50 -8.80
N GLY A 13 -11.04 -12.23 -9.50
CA GLY A 13 -10.47 -13.52 -9.04
C GLY A 13 -11.51 -14.64 -8.87
N SER A 14 -12.78 -14.36 -9.19
CA SER A 14 -13.92 -15.26 -9.10
C SER A 14 -14.95 -14.89 -10.17
N PRO A 15 -15.72 -15.87 -10.71
CA PRO A 15 -16.77 -15.57 -11.67
C PRO A 15 -17.88 -14.78 -10.99
N LEU A 16 -18.28 -13.65 -11.60
CA LEU A 16 -19.44 -12.89 -11.16
C LEU A 16 -20.71 -13.77 -11.24
N PRO A 17 -21.68 -13.58 -10.32
CA PRO A 17 -22.95 -14.29 -10.41
C PRO A 17 -23.61 -14.03 -11.77
N THR A 18 -24.17 -15.07 -12.38
CA THR A 18 -24.87 -14.95 -13.66
C THR A 18 -26.16 -14.14 -13.45
N ILE A 19 -26.14 -12.86 -13.82
CA ILE A 19 -27.33 -12.00 -13.81
C ILE A 19 -27.97 -12.10 -15.20
N PRO A 20 -29.26 -12.44 -15.34
CA PRO A 20 -29.93 -12.46 -16.64
C PRO A 20 -29.88 -11.06 -17.28
N PRO A 21 -29.72 -10.97 -18.62
CA PRO A 21 -29.67 -9.70 -19.31
C PRO A 21 -30.93 -8.89 -19.02
N ALA A 22 -30.75 -7.66 -18.52
CA ALA A 22 -31.83 -6.76 -18.25
C ALA A 22 -32.53 -6.35 -19.56
N ASN A 23 -33.86 -6.43 -19.60
CA ASN A 23 -34.66 -6.16 -20.80
C ASN A 23 -34.88 -4.65 -21.05
N ASP A 24 -33.85 -3.82 -20.81
CA ASP A 24 -34.06 -2.44 -20.36
C ASP A 24 -34.21 -1.38 -21.44
N THR A 25 -35.44 -0.84 -21.51
CA THR A 25 -35.75 0.58 -21.79
C THR A 25 -35.65 1.47 -20.54
N ARG A 26 -35.04 0.97 -19.43
CA ARG A 26 -34.89 1.75 -18.20
C ARG A 26 -33.96 2.93 -18.47
N SER A 27 -34.51 4.14 -18.41
CA SER A 27 -33.70 5.36 -18.25
C SER A 27 -32.82 5.14 -17.03
N ILE A 28 -31.50 5.03 -17.24
CA ILE A 28 -30.55 5.01 -16.13
C ILE A 28 -30.82 6.31 -15.37
N PRO A 29 -31.37 6.25 -14.15
CA PRO A 29 -31.47 7.46 -13.38
C PRO A 29 -30.02 7.77 -13.03
N TRP A 30 -29.43 8.75 -13.70
CA TRP A 30 -28.38 9.54 -13.08
C TRP A 30 -28.93 10.32 -11.86
N GLY A 31 -29.96 9.80 -11.19
CA GLY A 31 -30.34 10.21 -9.85
C GLY A 31 -29.17 9.87 -8.95
N THR A 32 -28.77 10.85 -8.14
CA THR A 32 -27.58 10.88 -7.29
C THR A 32 -27.36 9.54 -6.58
N PRO A 33 -26.44 8.66 -7.03
CA PRO A 33 -25.92 7.62 -6.17
C PRO A 33 -24.64 8.21 -5.58
N GLY A 34 -24.76 8.83 -4.42
CA GLY A 34 -23.57 9.16 -3.65
C GLY A 34 -23.02 7.89 -3.01
N VAL A 35 -21.74 7.57 -3.23
CA VAL A 35 -21.04 6.62 -2.36
C VAL A 35 -21.07 7.20 -0.95
N LYS A 36 -21.69 6.48 -0.01
CA LYS A 36 -21.60 6.82 1.40
C LYS A 36 -20.18 6.54 1.87
N LEU A 37 -19.46 7.59 2.19
CA LEU A 37 -18.15 7.50 2.81
C LEU A 37 -18.30 7.02 4.27
N ALA A 38 -17.21 6.52 4.85
CA ALA A 38 -17.18 6.02 6.23
C ALA A 38 -17.65 7.06 7.28
N ASN A 39 -17.55 8.35 6.96
CA ASN A 39 -18.03 9.45 7.80
C ASN A 39 -19.53 9.78 7.60
N GLY A 40 -20.28 8.94 6.88
CA GLY A 40 -21.71 9.10 6.62
C GLY A 40 -22.07 10.13 5.54
N THR A 41 -21.08 10.82 4.96
CA THR A 41 -21.32 11.79 3.88
C THR A 41 -21.45 11.10 2.53
N ASN A 42 -22.31 11.64 1.67
CA ASN A 42 -22.38 11.23 0.27
C ASN A 42 -21.24 11.90 -0.50
N CYS A 43 -20.39 11.10 -1.13
CA CYS A 43 -19.54 11.55 -2.24
C CYS A 43 -20.24 11.18 -3.54
N CYS A 44 -20.32 11.99 -4.59
CA CYS A 44 -19.73 13.29 -4.89
C CYS A 44 -20.62 13.95 -5.95
N ASN A 45 -20.58 15.28 -6.11
CA ASN A 45 -21.42 15.99 -7.08
C ASN A 45 -20.74 16.24 -8.43
N SER A 46 -19.42 16.07 -8.55
CA SER A 46 -18.67 16.21 -9.80
C SER A 46 -17.43 15.30 -9.88
N ILE A 47 -16.86 15.13 -11.08
CA ILE A 47 -15.62 14.37 -11.30
C ILE A 47 -14.41 15.05 -10.66
N GLU A 48 -14.40 16.39 -10.56
CA GLU A 48 -13.37 17.16 -9.86
C GLU A 48 -13.38 16.86 -8.36
N GLU A 49 -14.56 16.73 -7.75
CA GLU A 49 -14.68 16.35 -6.34
C GLU A 49 -14.15 14.93 -6.11
N VAL A 50 -14.46 13.99 -7.01
CA VAL A 50 -13.93 12.62 -6.96
C VAL A 50 -12.40 12.63 -7.00
N ARG A 51 -11.80 13.34 -7.98
CA ARG A 51 -10.34 13.44 -8.12
C ARG A 51 -9.68 14.07 -6.89
N THR A 52 -10.29 15.11 -6.33
CA THR A 52 -9.78 15.80 -5.13
C THR A 52 -9.76 14.84 -3.93
N ARG A 53 -10.83 14.08 -3.74
CA ARG A 53 -10.92 13.10 -2.65
C ARG A 53 -9.93 11.95 -2.83
N ILE A 54 -9.76 11.44 -4.05
CA ILE A 54 -8.74 10.42 -4.35
C ILE A 54 -7.34 10.97 -4.04
N GLY A 55 -7.03 12.19 -4.48
CA GLY A 55 -5.73 12.81 -4.16
C GLY A 55 -5.47 12.97 -2.65
N ALA A 56 -6.50 13.26 -1.86
CA ALA A 56 -6.40 13.31 -0.40
C ALA A 56 -6.15 11.92 0.23
N ILE A 57 -6.69 10.86 -0.35
CA ILE A 57 -6.41 9.47 0.06
C ILE A 57 -4.97 9.09 -0.33
N ASP A 58 -4.54 9.40 -1.55
CA ASP A 58 -3.18 9.12 -2.03
C ASP A 58 -2.12 9.80 -1.15
N ALA A 59 -2.37 11.03 -0.72
CA ALA A 59 -1.50 11.74 0.23
C ALA A 59 -1.40 11.01 1.58
N GLN A 60 -2.50 10.46 2.09
CA GLN A 60 -2.50 9.67 3.33
C GLN A 60 -1.77 8.34 3.16
N ILE A 61 -1.96 7.66 2.03
CA ILE A 61 -1.24 6.43 1.69
C ILE A 61 0.27 6.71 1.67
N LEU A 62 0.71 7.80 1.04
CA LEU A 62 2.12 8.19 1.03
C LEU A 62 2.66 8.48 2.44
N LYS A 63 1.88 9.15 3.31
CA LYS A 63 2.27 9.38 4.72
C LYS A 63 2.48 8.05 5.45
N LEU A 64 1.54 7.11 5.32
CA LEU A 64 1.62 5.79 5.96
C LEU A 64 2.78 4.94 5.43
N LEU A 65 3.03 4.97 4.11
CA LEU A 65 4.19 4.29 3.51
C LEU A 65 5.51 4.88 4.01
N GLY A 66 5.57 6.21 4.17
CA GLY A 66 6.72 6.88 4.80
C GLY A 66 6.97 6.41 6.23
N GLN A 67 5.92 6.35 7.06
CA GLN A 67 6.01 5.84 8.42
C GLN A 67 6.48 4.39 8.47
N ARG A 68 5.92 3.52 7.60
CA ARG A 68 6.35 2.12 7.46
C ARG A 68 7.83 2.02 7.11
N GLN A 69 8.30 2.86 6.17
CA GLN A 69 9.70 2.88 5.74
C GLN A 69 10.63 3.34 6.85
N VAL A 70 10.24 4.32 7.66
CA VAL A 70 11.04 4.80 8.80
C VAL A 70 11.25 3.69 9.83
N ILE A 71 10.20 2.96 10.20
CA ILE A 71 10.30 1.85 11.15
C ILE A 71 11.25 0.77 10.62
N LEU A 72 11.05 0.38 9.36
CA LEU A 72 11.87 -0.64 8.70
C LEU A 72 13.34 -0.22 8.62
N PHE A 73 13.61 1.04 8.26
CA PHE A 73 14.97 1.55 8.19
C PHE A 73 15.61 1.69 9.58
N TYR A 74 14.88 2.21 10.58
CA TYR A 74 15.38 2.30 11.95
C TYR A 74 15.84 0.94 12.46
N CYS A 75 15.02 -0.10 12.25
CA CYS A 75 15.39 -1.48 12.57
C CYS A 75 16.62 -1.98 11.77
N ALA A 76 16.70 -1.65 10.49
CA ALA A 76 17.75 -2.12 9.59
C ALA A 76 19.09 -1.37 9.70
N TYR A 77 19.09 -0.14 10.25
CA TYR A 77 20.27 0.72 10.30
C TYR A 77 20.73 0.99 11.74
N VAL A 78 19.82 1.38 12.63
CA VAL A 78 20.13 1.69 14.04
C VAL A 78 20.23 0.40 14.85
N GLU A 79 19.25 -0.50 14.71
CA GLU A 79 19.22 -1.80 15.40
C GLU A 79 19.84 -2.93 14.56
N ALA A 80 20.54 -2.58 13.48
CA ALA A 80 20.98 -3.49 12.44
C ALA A 80 21.85 -4.66 12.95
N GLY A 81 22.65 -4.43 13.99
CA GLY A 81 23.44 -5.48 14.63
C GLY A 81 22.61 -6.44 15.49
N ARG A 82 21.44 -5.98 15.98
CA ARG A 82 20.56 -6.73 16.88
C ARG A 82 19.54 -7.57 16.14
N PHE A 83 19.05 -7.11 14.98
CA PHE A 83 17.96 -7.80 14.26
C PHE A 83 18.34 -8.36 12.89
N LYS A 84 19.16 -7.64 12.11
CA LYS A 84 19.51 -8.01 10.73
C LYS A 84 21.00 -7.77 10.46
N SER A 85 21.82 -8.58 11.14
CA SER A 85 23.26 -8.40 11.20
C SER A 85 23.97 -8.52 9.85
N ASN A 86 23.34 -9.16 8.84
CA ASN A 86 23.85 -9.27 7.48
C ASN A 86 22.71 -9.22 6.42
N ARG A 87 23.10 -9.18 5.14
CA ARG A 87 22.15 -9.10 4.01
C ARG A 87 21.21 -10.32 3.93
N THR A 88 21.63 -11.50 4.37
CA THR A 88 20.79 -12.71 4.26
C THR A 88 19.61 -12.70 5.22
N LEU A 89 19.64 -11.88 6.27
CA LEU A 89 18.54 -11.71 7.22
C LEU A 89 17.52 -10.65 6.80
N VAL A 90 17.76 -9.93 5.70
CA VAL A 90 16.83 -8.91 5.19
C VAL A 90 15.57 -9.56 4.63
N PHE A 91 15.73 -10.63 3.85
CA PHE A 91 14.63 -11.33 3.20
C PHE A 91 14.24 -12.61 3.94
N ASN A 92 12.95 -12.74 4.22
CA ASN A 92 12.36 -13.95 4.77
C ASN A 92 11.01 -14.19 4.08
N GLN A 93 10.93 -15.23 3.25
CA GLN A 93 9.73 -15.53 2.48
C GLN A 93 8.52 -15.78 3.38
N ALA A 94 8.67 -16.61 4.43
CA ALA A 94 7.57 -16.93 5.33
C ALA A 94 7.02 -15.68 6.05
N ALA A 95 7.90 -14.77 6.48
CA ALA A 95 7.48 -13.52 7.10
C ALA A 95 6.76 -12.59 6.09
N ASN A 96 7.23 -12.54 4.84
CA ASN A 96 6.59 -11.77 3.77
C ASN A 96 5.20 -12.33 3.44
N ASP A 97 5.06 -13.66 3.35
CA ASP A 97 3.79 -14.33 3.10
C ASP A 97 2.77 -14.01 4.19
N VAL A 98 3.19 -13.99 5.46
CA VAL A 98 2.32 -13.60 6.59
C VAL A 98 1.84 -12.16 6.45
N VAL A 99 2.66 -11.24 5.94
CA VAL A 99 2.23 -9.85 5.70
C VAL A 99 1.16 -9.78 4.60
N VAL A 100 1.36 -10.51 3.50
CA VAL A 100 0.37 -10.57 2.40
C VAL A 100 -0.92 -11.22 2.88
N GLN A 101 -0.84 -12.31 3.64
CA GLN A 101 -2.02 -12.99 4.18
C GLN A 101 -2.80 -12.12 5.18
N ARG A 102 -2.11 -11.35 6.03
CA ARG A 102 -2.78 -10.38 6.90
C ARG A 102 -3.52 -9.31 6.09
N ALA A 103 -2.93 -8.85 4.99
CA ALA A 103 -3.58 -7.91 4.09
C ALA A 103 -4.80 -8.52 3.40
N LEU A 104 -4.71 -9.76 2.93
CA LEU A 104 -5.85 -10.51 2.35
C LEU A 104 -7.01 -10.65 3.35
N ASN A 105 -6.73 -11.08 4.58
CA ASN A 105 -7.76 -11.17 5.62
C ASN A 105 -8.43 -9.81 5.88
N SER A 106 -7.67 -8.72 5.79
CA SER A 106 -8.20 -7.36 5.97
C SER A 106 -8.96 -6.86 4.74
N SER A 107 -8.64 -7.36 3.53
CA SER A 107 -9.26 -6.91 2.28
C SER A 107 -10.76 -7.19 2.23
N GLN A 108 -11.18 -8.32 2.81
CA GLN A 108 -12.58 -8.72 2.89
C GLN A 108 -13.41 -7.71 3.70
N SER A 109 -12.90 -7.28 4.87
CA SER A 109 -13.58 -6.28 5.70
C SER A 109 -13.57 -4.87 5.11
N ASN A 110 -12.67 -4.60 4.16
CA ASN A 110 -12.55 -3.30 3.49
C ASN A 110 -13.13 -3.31 2.07
N HIS A 111 -13.76 -4.40 1.65
CA HIS A 111 -14.32 -4.59 0.30
C HIS A 111 -13.32 -4.30 -0.83
N ILE A 112 -12.04 -4.64 -0.62
CA ILE A 112 -10.99 -4.50 -1.62
C ILE A 112 -10.82 -5.86 -2.32
N PRO A 113 -10.84 -5.93 -3.66
CA PRO A 113 -10.55 -7.17 -4.38
C PRO A 113 -9.20 -7.78 -3.97
N GLU A 114 -9.18 -9.10 -3.81
CA GLU A 114 -7.98 -9.83 -3.37
C GLU A 114 -6.79 -9.60 -4.30
N THR A 115 -7.02 -9.59 -5.62
CA THR A 115 -6.00 -9.31 -6.64
C THR A 115 -5.31 -7.97 -6.43
N ILE A 116 -6.07 -6.91 -6.13
CA ILE A 116 -5.50 -5.57 -5.86
C ILE A 116 -4.65 -5.62 -4.59
N THR A 117 -5.16 -6.28 -3.55
CA THR A 117 -4.46 -6.39 -2.26
C THR A 117 -3.12 -7.09 -2.40
N VAL A 118 -3.09 -8.24 -3.09
CA VAL A 118 -1.87 -9.03 -3.31
C VAL A 118 -0.84 -8.23 -4.09
N GLU A 119 -1.23 -7.63 -5.22
CA GLU A 119 -0.32 -6.87 -6.07
C GLU A 119 0.28 -5.67 -5.34
N VAL A 120 -0.55 -4.90 -4.63
CA VAL A 120 -0.10 -3.73 -3.86
C VAL A 120 0.90 -4.13 -2.78
N TYR A 121 0.57 -5.13 -1.96
CA TYR A 121 1.46 -5.54 -0.87
C TYR A 121 2.75 -6.20 -1.36
N ASN A 122 2.69 -7.01 -2.42
CA ASN A 122 3.88 -7.57 -3.04
C ASN A 122 4.81 -6.47 -3.57
N LYS A 123 4.25 -5.46 -4.24
CA LYS A 123 5.04 -4.35 -4.77
C LYS A 123 5.67 -3.50 -3.66
N ILE A 124 4.90 -3.19 -2.61
CA ILE A 124 5.40 -2.47 -1.43
C ILE A 124 6.55 -3.25 -0.78
N LEU A 125 6.35 -4.54 -0.49
CA LEU A 125 7.36 -5.39 0.14
C LEU A 125 8.62 -5.46 -0.71
N LYS A 126 8.50 -5.76 -2.01
CA LYS A 126 9.63 -5.84 -2.94
C LYS A 126 10.44 -4.54 -2.94
N THR A 127 9.77 -3.39 -3.00
CA THR A 127 10.44 -2.09 -3.10
C THR A 127 11.13 -1.72 -1.78
N MET A 128 10.46 -1.92 -0.64
CA MET A 128 11.03 -1.61 0.66
C MET A 128 12.16 -2.56 1.05
N LEU A 129 12.07 -3.85 0.72
CA LEU A 129 13.16 -4.81 0.92
C LEU A 129 14.38 -4.44 0.09
N ALA A 130 14.21 -4.02 -1.17
CA ALA A 130 15.33 -3.55 -2.00
C ALA A 130 16.05 -2.35 -1.36
N PHE A 131 15.30 -1.41 -0.79
CA PHE A 131 15.87 -0.28 -0.05
C PHE A 131 16.59 -0.72 1.23
N GLU A 132 16.02 -1.69 1.95
CA GLU A 132 16.63 -2.29 3.14
C GLU A 132 17.96 -2.98 2.83
N TYR A 133 18.00 -3.75 1.74
CA TYR A 133 19.20 -4.38 1.24
C TYR A 133 20.30 -3.34 0.99
N CYS A 134 19.98 -2.24 0.32
CA CYS A 134 20.95 -1.15 0.09
C CYS A 134 21.44 -0.56 1.43
N SER A 135 20.53 -0.36 2.39
CA SER A 135 20.85 0.24 3.69
C SER A 135 21.78 -0.64 4.54
N VAL A 136 21.49 -1.95 4.62
CA VAL A 136 22.36 -2.92 5.31
C VAL A 136 23.70 -3.07 4.60
N SER A 137 23.71 -3.03 3.26
CA SER A 137 24.93 -3.07 2.44
C SER A 137 25.86 -1.91 2.76
N LEU A 138 25.33 -0.68 2.73
CA LEU A 138 26.08 0.53 3.06
C LEU A 138 26.69 0.44 4.47
N ARG A 139 25.93 -0.05 5.47
CA ARG A 139 26.44 -0.24 6.83
C ARG A 139 27.62 -1.20 6.89
N LEU A 140 27.54 -2.36 6.22
CA LEU A 140 28.59 -3.37 6.25
C LEU A 140 29.88 -2.91 5.56
N GLU A 141 29.78 -1.97 4.62
CA GLU A 141 30.91 -1.38 3.90
C GLU A 141 31.50 -0.14 4.63
N TYR A 142 30.81 0.41 5.64
CA TYR A 142 31.15 1.70 6.26
C TYR A 142 31.97 1.65 7.56
N ASN A 143 32.96 2.55 7.65
CA ASN A 143 33.83 2.83 8.81
C ASN A 143 33.15 3.83 9.79
N PRO A 144 33.20 3.62 11.13
CA PRO A 144 32.37 4.29 12.15
C PRO A 144 32.45 5.84 12.30
N ARG A 145 33.26 6.57 11.53
CA ARG A 145 33.40 8.04 11.70
C ARG A 145 32.27 8.89 11.11
N MET A 146 31.30 8.33 10.39
CA MET A 146 30.25 9.08 9.68
C MET A 146 28.85 9.03 10.30
N GLU A 147 28.69 8.46 11.51
CA GLU A 147 27.40 8.35 12.22
C GLU A 147 26.65 9.68 12.35
N ARG A 148 27.34 10.81 12.54
CA ARG A 148 26.67 12.11 12.76
C ARG A 148 25.97 12.68 11.53
N SER A 149 26.48 12.47 10.32
CA SER A 149 25.93 13.19 9.16
C SER A 149 24.63 12.57 8.63
N LEU A 150 24.52 11.25 8.52
CA LEU A 150 23.30 10.64 7.96
C LEU A 150 22.10 10.72 8.91
N ILE A 151 22.33 10.57 10.22
CA ILE A 151 21.29 10.73 11.24
C ILE A 151 20.85 12.22 11.33
N GLN A 152 21.77 13.17 11.21
CA GLN A 152 21.45 14.57 11.41
C GLN A 152 20.91 15.27 10.15
N TYR A 153 21.33 14.87 8.95
CA TYR A 153 20.89 15.50 7.68
C TYR A 153 19.72 14.80 6.97
N VAL A 154 19.49 13.50 7.20
CA VAL A 154 18.38 12.76 6.55
C VAL A 154 17.27 12.41 7.55
N PHE A 155 17.61 12.02 8.78
CA PHE A 155 16.63 11.55 9.77
C PHE A 155 15.92 12.64 10.56
N VAL A 156 16.66 13.57 11.16
CA VAL A 156 16.05 14.64 11.98
C VAL A 156 15.04 15.44 11.16
N PRO A 157 15.30 15.84 9.90
CA PRO A 157 14.30 16.58 9.11
C PRO A 157 13.07 15.75 8.73
N LEU A 158 13.24 14.45 8.46
CA LEU A 158 12.13 13.56 8.06
C LEU A 158 11.25 13.18 9.26
N LEU A 159 11.87 12.90 10.42
CA LEU A 159 11.19 12.60 11.67
C LEU A 159 10.48 13.85 12.23
N VAL A 160 11.14 15.02 12.19
CA VAL A 160 10.52 16.31 12.58
C VAL A 160 9.36 16.64 11.65
N ARG A 161 9.49 16.50 10.33
CA ARG A 161 8.36 16.74 9.40
C ARG A 161 7.18 15.78 9.59
N LEU A 162 7.42 14.54 10.04
CA LEU A 162 6.36 13.55 10.28
C LEU A 162 5.70 13.67 11.66
N LEU A 163 6.40 14.24 12.67
CA LEU A 163 5.91 14.41 14.04
C LEU A 163 5.35 15.82 14.33
N SER A 164 5.59 16.81 13.46
CA SER A 164 5.10 18.19 13.64
C SER A 164 3.69 18.47 13.10
N PHE A 165 2.90 17.44 12.71
CA PHE A 165 1.49 17.60 12.28
C PHE A 165 0.61 16.40 12.65
#